data_AF-A0A1V3X3W3-F1
#
_entry.id   AF-A0A1V3X3W3-F1
#
_cell.length_a   1.000
_cell.length_b   1.000
_cell.length_c   1.000
_cell.angle_alpha   90.00
_cell.angle_beta   90.00
_cell.angle_gamma   90.00
#
_symmetry.space_group_name_H-M   'P 1'
#
loop_
_entity.id
_entity.type
_entity.pdbx_description
1 polymer ?
#
loop_
_entity_poly.entity_id
_entity_poly.type
_entity_poly.pdbx_seq_one_letter_code
_entity_poly.pdbx_strand_id
1 'polypeptide(L)'
;MTNPDMATILREMKIPEQLTGSQALRDFLLIYIDDQESLANNPERLKQLNGLLILSHLEVVNALGSLEAAAAEQHVEKFRKEINRKYRKRWWF
;
A
#
# COMPACT_ATOMS: atom_id res chain seq x y z
N MET A 1 4.28 31.25 -0.06
CA MET A 1 4.68 29.83 -0.12
C MET A 1 4.06 29.25 -1.37
N THR A 2 4.88 28.87 -2.35
CA THR A 2 4.44 28.28 -3.62
C THR A 2 3.92 26.88 -3.34
N ASN A 3 2.62 26.66 -3.56
CA ASN A 3 2.03 25.32 -3.52
C ASN A 3 2.69 24.52 -4.66
N PRO A 4 3.28 23.34 -4.38
CA PRO A 4 3.89 22.55 -5.44
C PRO A 4 2.83 22.14 -6.45
N ASP A 5 3.17 22.27 -7.73
CA ASP A 5 2.37 21.78 -8.84
C ASP A 5 2.09 20.28 -8.65
N MET A 6 0.86 19.85 -8.91
CA MET A 6 0.41 18.48 -8.69
C MET A 6 1.26 17.48 -9.49
N ALA A 7 1.78 17.89 -10.65
CA ALA A 7 2.67 17.05 -11.45
C ALA A 7 4.01 16.81 -10.74
N THR A 8 4.53 17.82 -10.04
CA THR A 8 5.74 17.70 -9.22
C THR A 8 5.52 16.75 -8.05
N ILE A 9 4.40 16.89 -7.34
CA ILE A 9 4.05 15.99 -6.22
C ILE A 9 3.96 14.53 -6.70
N LEU A 10 3.29 14.28 -7.82
CA LEU A 10 3.15 12.92 -8.36
C LEU A 10 4.51 12.34 -8.78
N ARG A 11 5.39 13.12 -9.41
CA ARG A 11 6.73 12.65 -9.81
C ARG A 11 7.63 12.34 -8.62
N GLU A 12 7.54 13.11 -7.55
CA GLU A 12 8.34 12.91 -6.33
C GLU A 12 7.77 11.82 -5.41
N MET A 13 6.54 11.38 -5.64
CA MET A 13 5.88 10.35 -4.85
C MET A 13 6.60 9.01 -4.99
N LYS A 14 7.17 8.54 -3.88
CA LYS A 14 7.79 7.22 -3.78
C LYS A 14 6.72 6.15 -3.60
N ILE A 15 6.55 5.32 -4.62
CA ILE A 15 5.67 4.16 -4.59
C ILE A 15 6.54 2.90 -4.56
N PRO A 16 6.38 2.01 -3.57
CA PRO A 16 7.11 0.75 -3.52
C PRO A 16 6.94 -0.07 -4.81
N GLU A 17 7.98 -0.79 -5.21
CA GLU A 17 8.00 -1.55 -6.47
C GLU A 17 6.89 -2.62 -6.54
N GLN A 18 6.52 -3.19 -5.38
CA GLN A 18 5.47 -4.20 -5.31
C GLN A 18 4.03 -3.67 -5.49
N LEU A 19 3.80 -2.33 -5.49
CA LEU A 19 2.46 -1.74 -5.60
C LEU A 19 2.18 -1.26 -7.04
N THR A 20 1.96 -2.21 -7.95
CA THR A 20 1.88 -1.95 -9.39
C THR A 20 0.61 -1.19 -9.78
N GLY A 21 -0.51 -1.40 -9.10
CA GLY A 21 -1.74 -0.63 -9.26
C GLY A 21 -1.59 0.83 -8.82
N SER A 22 -0.85 1.06 -7.74
CA SER A 22 -0.52 2.40 -7.26
C SER A 22 0.43 3.13 -8.21
N GLN A 23 1.40 2.42 -8.81
CA GLN A 23 2.25 2.97 -9.87
C GLN A 23 1.43 3.34 -11.11
N ALA A 24 0.57 2.42 -11.57
CA ALA A 24 -0.30 2.65 -12.72
C ALA A 24 -1.25 3.83 -12.48
N LEU A 25 -1.78 4.00 -11.26
CA LEU A 25 -2.59 5.15 -10.88
C LEU A 25 -1.79 6.45 -10.99
N ARG A 26 -0.57 6.50 -10.43
CA ARG A 26 0.28 7.70 -10.52
C ARG A 26 0.58 8.06 -11.97
N ASP A 27 0.96 7.07 -12.78
CA ASP A 27 1.30 7.29 -14.18
C ASP A 27 0.08 7.75 -14.98
N PHE A 28 -1.10 7.17 -14.72
CA PHE A 28 -2.36 7.64 -15.28
C PHE A 28 -2.67 9.10 -14.91
N LEU A 29 -2.53 9.46 -13.64
CA LEU A 29 -2.75 10.83 -13.18
C LEU A 29 -1.76 11.81 -13.81
N LEU A 30 -0.49 11.41 -14.00
CA LEU A 30 0.52 12.22 -14.69
C LEU A 30 0.20 12.46 -16.17
N ILE A 31 -0.39 11.48 -16.86
CA ILE A 31 -0.77 11.61 -18.27
C ILE A 31 -1.89 12.65 -18.45
N TYR A 32 -2.85 12.69 -17.53
CA TYR A 32 -4.06 13.51 -17.66
C TYR A 32 -4.10 14.74 -16.75
N ILE A 33 -2.96 15.11 -16.15
CA ILE A 33 -2.91 16.21 -15.18
C ILE A 33 -3.29 17.56 -15.77
N ASP A 34 -2.86 17.80 -17.01
CA ASP A 34 -3.13 19.03 -17.75
C ASP A 34 -4.39 18.94 -18.61
N ASP A 35 -5.04 17.76 -18.66
CA ASP A 35 -6.19 17.46 -19.53
C ASP A 35 -7.38 16.91 -18.73
N GLN A 36 -7.77 17.66 -17.69
CA GLN A 36 -8.90 17.31 -16.81
C GLN A 36 -10.23 17.24 -17.57
N GLU A 37 -10.39 18.05 -18.61
CA GLU A 37 -11.61 18.11 -19.42
C GLU A 37 -11.81 16.81 -20.22
N SER A 38 -10.72 16.24 -20.75
CA SER A 38 -10.71 14.96 -21.44
C SER A 38 -10.84 13.77 -20.49
N LEU A 39 -10.57 13.97 -19.19
CA LEU A 39 -10.90 13.01 -18.14
C LEU A 39 -12.40 13.01 -17.83
N ALA A 40 -12.98 14.19 -17.63
CA ALA A 40 -14.38 14.37 -17.26
C ALA A 40 -15.35 14.00 -18.41
N ASN A 41 -14.98 14.30 -19.65
CA ASN A 41 -15.81 14.07 -20.82
C ASN A 41 -15.63 12.68 -21.45
N ASN A 42 -14.77 11.82 -20.89
CA ASN A 42 -14.53 10.47 -21.38
C ASN A 42 -14.92 9.40 -20.34
N PRO A 43 -16.10 8.77 -20.47
CA PRO A 43 -16.59 7.80 -19.48
C PRO A 43 -15.69 6.57 -19.35
N GLU A 44 -14.96 6.19 -20.40
CA GLU A 44 -14.04 5.05 -20.34
C GLU A 44 -12.81 5.38 -19.47
N ARG A 45 -12.31 6.61 -19.55
CA ARG A 45 -11.21 7.07 -18.70
C ARG A 45 -11.64 7.21 -17.24
N LEU A 46 -12.87 7.64 -16.99
CA LEU A 46 -13.42 7.65 -15.63
C LEU A 46 -13.52 6.22 -15.05
N LYS A 47 -13.93 5.24 -15.85
CA LYS A 47 -13.91 3.83 -15.42
C LYS A 47 -12.49 3.35 -15.13
N GLN A 48 -11.53 3.68 -15.99
CA GLN A 48 -10.12 3.33 -15.78
C GLN A 48 -9.57 3.96 -14.50
N LEU A 49 -9.81 5.25 -14.27
CA LEU A 49 -9.44 5.94 -13.03
C LEU A 49 -10.05 5.25 -11.80
N ASN A 50 -11.36 4.98 -11.83
CA ASN A 50 -12.04 4.31 -10.72
C ASN A 50 -11.46 2.92 -10.46
N GLY A 51 -11.16 2.16 -11.51
CA GLY A 51 -10.49 0.87 -11.40
C GLY A 51 -9.12 0.98 -10.75
N LEU A 52 -8.30 1.95 -11.20
CA LEU A 52 -6.97 2.20 -10.65
C LEU A 52 -7.01 2.66 -9.18
N LEU A 53 -7.98 3.49 -8.81
CA LEU A 53 -8.21 3.91 -7.42
C LEU A 53 -8.54 2.71 -6.52
N ILE A 54 -9.45 1.83 -6.98
CA ILE A 54 -9.82 0.62 -6.23
C ILE A 54 -8.61 -0.32 -6.09
N LEU A 55 -7.88 -0.57 -7.18
CA LEU A 55 -6.70 -1.45 -7.16
C LEU A 55 -5.62 -0.91 -6.22
N SER A 56 -5.26 0.37 -6.33
CA SER A 56 -4.27 1.02 -5.47
C SER A 56 -4.71 0.97 -3.99
N HIS A 57 -6.00 1.13 -3.70
CA HIS A 57 -6.50 1.02 -2.33
C HIS A 57 -6.38 -0.40 -1.77
N LEU A 58 -6.79 -1.42 -2.54
CA LEU A 58 -6.70 -2.82 -2.13
C LEU A 58 -5.25 -3.28 -1.92
N GLU A 59 -4.32 -2.76 -2.71
CA GLU A 59 -2.89 -2.99 -2.53
C GLU A 59 -2.38 -2.52 -1.16
N VAL A 60 -2.75 -1.30 -0.75
CA VAL A 60 -2.38 -0.75 0.56
C VAL A 60 -3.00 -1.57 1.68
N VAL A 61 -4.30 -1.90 1.57
CA VAL A 61 -5.00 -2.73 2.57
C VAL A 61 -4.33 -4.10 2.69
N ASN A 62 -4.00 -4.73 1.57
CA ASN A 62 -3.32 -6.03 1.56
C ASN A 62 -1.92 -5.95 2.19
N ALA A 63 -1.14 -4.93 1.85
CA ALA A 63 0.18 -4.70 2.46
C ALA A 63 0.08 -4.53 3.98
N LEU A 64 -0.86 -3.71 4.47
CA LEU A 64 -1.11 -3.55 5.90
C LEU A 64 -1.56 -4.86 6.57
N GLY A 65 -2.45 -5.62 5.93
CA GLY A 65 -2.88 -6.92 6.43
C GLY A 65 -1.73 -7.92 6.53
N SER A 66 -0.82 -7.93 5.55
CA SER A 66 0.38 -8.78 5.59
C SER A 66 1.31 -8.42 6.76
N LEU A 67 1.45 -7.12 7.07
CA LEU A 67 2.28 -6.65 8.17
C LEU A 67 1.66 -7.03 9.53
N GLU A 68 0.34 -6.91 9.64
CA GLU A 68 -0.40 -7.33 10.84
C GLU A 68 -0.27 -8.84 11.07
N ALA A 69 -0.44 -9.65 10.03
CA ALA A 69 -0.28 -11.10 10.11
C ALA A 69 1.14 -11.49 10.56
N ALA A 70 2.18 -10.89 9.97
CA ALA A 70 3.56 -11.14 10.34
C ALA A 70 3.85 -10.75 11.80
N ALA A 71 3.30 -9.62 12.27
CA ALA A 71 3.43 -9.20 13.66
C ALA A 71 2.75 -10.21 14.61
N ALA A 72 1.52 -10.63 14.29
CA ALA A 72 0.78 -11.61 15.08
C ALA A 72 1.54 -12.96 15.18
N GLU A 73 2.11 -13.44 14.08
CA GLU A 73 2.92 -14.66 14.06
C GLU A 73 4.16 -14.54 14.96
N GLN A 74 4.89 -13.42 14.88
CA GLN A 74 6.05 -13.17 15.74
C GLN A 74 5.68 -13.13 17.23
N HIS A 75 4.53 -12.56 17.56
CA HIS A 75 4.02 -12.54 18.94
C HIS A 75 3.74 -13.95 19.46
N VAL A 76 3.06 -14.79 18.66
CA VAL A 76 2.78 -16.19 19.01
C VAL A 76 4.08 -16.98 19.15
N GLU A 77 5.04 -16.78 18.25
CA GLU A 77 6.33 -17.49 18.30
C GLU A 77 7.14 -17.12 19.56
N LYS A 78 7.19 -15.84 19.92
CA LYS A 78 7.81 -15.37 21.17
C LYS A 78 7.16 -16.00 22.40
N PHE A 79 5.83 -16.00 22.45
CA PHE A 79 5.08 -16.61 23.56
C PHE A 79 5.35 -18.11 23.69
N ARG A 80 5.38 -18.84 22.56
CA ARG A 80 5.75 -20.27 22.54
C ARG A 80 7.17 -20.50 23.05
N LYS A 81 8.14 -19.67 22.64
CA LYS A 81 9.53 -19.76 23.13
C LYS A 81 9.62 -19.53 24.64
N GLU A 82 8.89 -18.55 25.17
CA GLU A 82 8.85 -18.27 26.61
C GLU A 82 8.24 -19.41 27.42
N ILE A 83 7.10 -19.95 26.97
CA ILE A 83 6.49 -21.15 27.56
C ILE A 83 7.50 -22.29 27.60
N ASN A 84 8.08 -22.66 26.45
CA ASN A 84 9.02 -23.76 26.37
C ASN A 84 10.25 -23.56 27.27
N ARG A 85 10.76 -22.32 27.38
CA ARG A 85 11.86 -21.98 28.29
C ARG A 85 11.46 -22.16 29.76
N LYS A 86 10.26 -21.75 30.16
CA LYS A 86 9.75 -21.90 31.53
C LYS A 86 9.54 -23.38 31.90
N TYR A 87 8.98 -24.17 30.98
CA TYR A 87 8.82 -25.61 31.17
C TYR A 87 10.15 -26.35 31.26
N ARG A 88 11.13 -26.03 30.40
CA ARG A 88 12.48 -26.59 30.52
C ARG A 88 13.11 -26.25 31.86
N LYS A 89 13.07 -25.00 32.33
CA LYS A 89 13.60 -24.64 33.65
C LYS A 89 12.99 -25.49 34.77
N ARG A 90 11.67 -25.70 34.75
CA ARG A 90 10.93 -26.47 35.77
C ARG A 90 11.25 -27.97 35.77
N TRP A 91 11.91 -28.49 34.74
CA TRP A 91 12.31 -29.90 34.64
C TRP A 91 13.73 -30.16 35.16
N TRP A 92 14.54 -29.10 35.33
CA TRP A 92 15.92 -29.17 35.82
C TRP A 92 16.05 -28.76 37.30
N PHE A 93 14.95 -28.41 37.95
CA PHE A 93 14.81 -28.22 39.40
C PHE A 93 13.86 -29.28 39.94
#